data_AF-A0A7G8BQB2-F1
#
_entry.id   AF-A0A7G8BQB2-F1
#
_cell.length_a   1.000
_cell.length_b   1.000
_cell.length_c   1.000
_cell.angle_alpha   90.00
_cell.angle_beta   90.00
_cell.angle_gamma   90.00
#
_symmetry.space_group_name_H-M   'P 1'
#
loop_
_entity.id
_entity.type
_entity.pdbx_description
1 polymer ?
#
loop_
_entity_poly.entity_id
_entity_poly.type
_entity_poly.pdbx_seq_one_letter_code
_entity_poly.pdbx_strand_id
1 'polypeptide(L)'
;MTPEQTLVDAALRSWRSNMDRASKFFGSLTPEELELEVAPARNRLIYIWGHLTALNDAILPLFVFGQRRYPELDDTFISAVDHAVLQIPSGPELKQIWAELDLVLWAEFQKLSPSEWLQRHQSIFPEDFVREPHRNRYASLLGRTAHLAYHYGQAILAKRRPRQGVKSTERLSG
;
A
#
# COMPACT_ATOMS: atom_id res chain seq x y z
N MET A 1 -25.31 -5.31 -16.91
CA MET A 1 -24.54 -5.06 -15.68
C MET A 1 -25.43 -4.28 -14.75
N THR A 2 -25.61 -4.71 -13.49
CA THR A 2 -26.42 -3.98 -12.52
C THR A 2 -25.66 -2.75 -11.99
N PRO A 3 -26.33 -1.73 -11.42
CA PRO A 3 -25.64 -0.60 -10.81
C PRO A 3 -24.62 -1.01 -9.74
N GLU A 4 -24.92 -2.01 -8.91
CA GLU A 4 -24.02 -2.54 -7.89
C GLU A 4 -22.76 -3.14 -8.53
N GLN A 5 -22.92 -3.92 -9.60
CA GLN A 5 -21.78 -4.46 -10.36
C GLN A 5 -20.90 -3.34 -10.89
N THR A 6 -21.49 -2.29 -11.47
CA THR A 6 -20.73 -1.15 -12.02
C THR A 6 -19.98 -0.38 -10.95
N LEU A 7 -20.58 -0.16 -9.77
CA LEU A 7 -19.93 0.53 -8.66
C LEU A 7 -18.77 -0.28 -8.07
N VAL A 8 -18.95 -1.60 -7.93
CA VAL A 8 -17.89 -2.52 -7.47
C VAL A 8 -16.74 -2.56 -8.48
N ASP A 9 -17.03 -2.71 -9.77
CA ASP A 9 -16.01 -2.70 -10.83
C ASP A 9 -15.21 -1.38 -10.83
N ALA A 10 -15.88 -0.23 -10.68
CA ALA A 10 -15.23 1.06 -10.57
C ALA A 10 -14.27 1.14 -9.36
N ALA A 11 -14.70 0.64 -8.20
CA ALA A 11 -13.85 0.61 -6.99
C ALA A 11 -12.65 -0.33 -7.16
N LEU A 12 -12.84 -1.50 -7.77
CA LEU A 12 -11.75 -2.45 -8.04
C LEU A 12 -10.73 -1.89 -9.03
N ARG A 13 -11.18 -1.20 -10.08
CA ARG A 13 -10.29 -0.50 -11.02
C ARG A 13 -9.51 0.62 -10.35
N SER A 14 -10.16 1.37 -9.44
CA SER A 14 -9.50 2.41 -8.65
C SER A 14 -8.42 1.82 -7.74
N TRP A 15 -8.73 0.74 -7.01
CA TRP A 15 -7.76 0.00 -6.22
C TRP A 15 -6.57 -0.46 -7.08
N ARG A 16 -6.83 -1.17 -8.18
CA ARG A 16 -5.79 -1.69 -9.07
C ARG A 16 -4.90 -0.58 -9.60
N SER A 17 -5.47 0.53 -10.05
CA SER A 17 -4.70 1.67 -10.56
C SER A 17 -3.75 2.25 -9.51
N ASN A 18 -4.19 2.37 -8.26
CA ASN A 18 -3.35 2.87 -7.18
C ASN A 18 -2.27 1.85 -6.77
N MET A 19 -2.60 0.56 -6.72
CA MET A 19 -1.63 -0.51 -6.50
C MET A 19 -0.54 -0.52 -7.60
N ASP A 20 -0.92 -0.40 -8.87
CA ASP A 20 0.03 -0.35 -9.99
C ASP A 20 0.96 0.88 -9.92
N ARG A 21 0.42 2.05 -9.57
CA ARG A 21 1.21 3.28 -9.40
C ARG A 21 2.22 3.16 -8.26
N ALA A 22 1.78 2.67 -7.10
CA ALA A 22 2.64 2.44 -5.96
C ALA A 22 3.72 1.38 -6.28
N SER A 23 3.31 0.24 -6.87
CA SER A 23 4.21 -0.83 -7.29
C SER A 23 5.31 -0.33 -8.22
N LYS A 24 4.93 0.44 -9.24
CA LYS A 24 5.85 1.01 -10.21
C LYS A 24 6.81 2.02 -9.56
N PHE A 25 6.29 2.88 -8.69
CA PHE A 25 7.11 3.89 -8.02
C PHE A 25 8.13 3.23 -7.09
N PHE A 26 7.68 2.53 -6.06
CA PHE A 26 8.57 1.93 -5.06
C PHE A 26 9.48 0.86 -5.67
N GLY A 27 8.94 0.01 -6.54
CA GLY A 27 9.70 -1.05 -7.19
C GLY A 27 10.76 -0.59 -8.18
N SER A 28 10.82 0.71 -8.51
CA SER A 28 11.84 1.34 -9.35
C SER A 28 12.97 2.02 -8.58
N LEU A 29 12.84 2.17 -7.26
CA LEU A 29 13.83 2.85 -6.41
C LEU A 29 14.99 1.91 -6.07
N THR A 30 16.19 2.46 -5.96
CA THR A 30 17.34 1.73 -5.41
C THR A 30 17.23 1.61 -3.88
N PRO A 31 18.01 0.71 -3.23
CA PRO A 31 18.06 0.64 -1.77
C PRO A 31 18.36 2.00 -1.12
N GLU A 32 19.28 2.78 -1.69
CA GLU A 32 19.64 4.11 -1.17
C GLU A 32 18.52 5.13 -1.37
N GLU A 33 17.77 5.05 -2.47
CA GLU A 33 16.62 5.91 -2.71
C GLU A 33 15.45 5.57 -1.78
N LEU A 34 15.27 4.31 -1.41
CA LEU A 34 14.26 3.87 -0.45
C LEU A 34 14.51 4.42 0.97
N GLU A 35 15.76 4.70 1.32
CA GLU A 35 16.12 5.32 2.61
C GLU A 35 15.87 6.84 2.66
N LEU A 36 15.44 7.47 1.56
CA LEU A 36 15.13 8.90 1.56
C LEU A 36 13.87 9.19 2.40
N GLU A 37 13.95 10.23 3.23
CA GLU A 37 12.78 10.83 3.87
C GLU A 37 11.91 11.57 2.84
N VAL A 38 10.58 11.52 3.00
CA VAL A 38 9.65 12.30 2.18
C VAL A 38 9.97 13.80 2.25
N ALA A 39 10.28 14.27 3.45
CA ALA A 39 10.71 15.63 3.77
C ALA A 39 11.48 15.58 5.10
N PRO A 40 12.24 16.62 5.48
CA PRO A 40 13.01 16.61 6.72
C PRO A 40 12.16 16.17 7.93
N ALA A 41 12.64 15.14 8.65
CA ALA A 41 11.98 14.54 9.81
C ALA A 41 10.60 13.94 9.52
N ARG A 42 10.38 13.46 8.28
CA ARG A 42 9.22 12.64 7.89
C ARG A 42 9.68 11.24 7.54
N ASN A 43 8.73 10.32 7.48
CA ASN A 43 9.00 8.91 7.19
C ASN A 43 9.83 8.74 5.91
N ARG A 44 10.73 7.75 5.95
CA ARG A 44 11.46 7.20 4.83
C ARG A 44 10.52 6.48 3.86
N LEU A 45 10.91 6.46 2.58
CA LEU A 45 10.14 5.77 1.55
C LEU A 45 9.99 4.27 1.84
N ILE A 46 11.03 3.63 2.38
CA ILE A 46 10.99 2.22 2.77
C ILE A 46 9.95 1.97 3.87
N TYR A 47 9.84 2.88 4.83
CA TYR A 47 8.87 2.78 5.91
C TYR A 47 7.44 2.95 5.39
N ILE A 48 7.21 3.93 4.50
CA ILE A 48 5.89 4.12 3.87
C ILE A 48 5.49 2.88 3.06
N TRP A 49 6.43 2.29 2.32
CA TRP A 49 6.13 1.10 1.53
C TRP A 49 5.77 -0.08 2.44
N GLY A 50 6.57 -0.36 3.47
CA GLY A 50 6.30 -1.41 4.44
C GLY A 50 4.98 -1.21 5.20
N HIS A 51 4.65 0.04 5.56
CA HIS A 51 3.35 0.40 6.17
C HIS A 51 2.17 0.04 5.27
N LEU A 52 2.23 0.41 4.00
CA LEU A 52 1.20 0.02 3.03
C LEU A 52 1.15 -1.50 2.84
N THR A 53 2.30 -2.18 2.81
CA THR A 53 2.38 -3.65 2.74
C THR A 53 1.68 -4.31 3.92
N ALA A 54 1.99 -3.91 5.15
CA ALA A 54 1.38 -4.46 6.38
C ALA A 54 -0.14 -4.23 6.43
N LEU A 55 -0.60 -3.04 6.02
CA LEU A 55 -2.03 -2.73 5.97
C LEU A 55 -2.78 -3.46 4.85
N ASN A 56 -2.10 -3.78 3.74
CA ASN A 56 -2.65 -4.63 2.69
C ASN A 56 -2.82 -6.07 3.20
N ASP A 57 -1.82 -6.61 3.91
CA ASP A 57 -1.94 -7.93 4.54
C ASP A 57 -3.10 -8.00 5.55
N ALA A 58 -3.35 -6.91 6.28
CA ALA A 58 -4.48 -6.77 7.20
C ALA A 58 -5.87 -6.88 6.52
N ILE A 59 -5.95 -6.77 5.19
CA ILE A 59 -7.22 -6.93 4.45
C ILE A 59 -7.68 -8.39 4.50
N LEU A 60 -6.76 -9.35 4.51
CA LEU A 60 -7.08 -10.78 4.48
C LEU A 60 -8.04 -11.18 5.61
N PRO A 61 -7.70 -10.96 6.89
CA PRO A 61 -8.63 -11.28 7.97
C PRO A 61 -9.83 -10.34 8.00
N LEU A 62 -9.64 -9.06 7.64
CA LEU A 62 -10.73 -8.08 7.66
C LEU A 62 -11.89 -8.46 6.75
N PHE A 63 -11.59 -9.00 5.55
CA PHE A 63 -12.60 -9.39 4.56
C PHE A 63 -12.95 -10.87 4.58
N VAL A 64 -12.38 -11.65 5.50
CA VAL A 64 -12.60 -13.10 5.66
C VAL A 64 -11.97 -13.92 4.54
N PHE A 65 -10.80 -13.51 4.06
CA PHE A 65 -10.03 -14.23 3.05
C PHE A 65 -8.93 -15.13 3.64
N GLY A 66 -8.73 -15.07 4.97
CA GLY A 66 -7.73 -15.87 5.66
C GLY A 66 -7.02 -15.08 6.75
N GLN A 67 -5.98 -15.68 7.33
CA GLN A 67 -5.11 -15.00 8.28
C GLN A 67 -4.13 -14.07 7.55
N ARG A 68 -3.50 -13.17 8.31
CA ARG A 68 -2.34 -12.41 7.85
C ARG A 68 -1.23 -13.36 7.40
N ARG A 69 -0.54 -13.02 6.31
CA ARG A 69 0.60 -13.79 5.81
C ARG A 69 1.92 -13.34 6.41
N TYR A 70 2.02 -12.07 6.77
CA TYR A 70 3.23 -11.45 7.32
C TYR A 70 2.89 -10.61 8.57
N PRO A 71 2.31 -11.24 9.62
CA PRO A 71 1.92 -10.52 10.84
C PRO A 71 3.09 -9.82 11.54
N GLU A 72 4.32 -10.30 11.35
CA GLU A 72 5.55 -9.71 11.89
C GLU A 72 5.82 -8.29 11.37
N LEU A 73 5.23 -7.89 10.25
CA LEU A 73 5.34 -6.52 9.74
C LEU A 73 4.62 -5.48 10.61
N ASP A 74 3.64 -5.91 11.41
CA ASP A 74 2.86 -5.01 12.27
C ASP A 74 3.74 -4.31 13.30
N ASP A 75 4.65 -5.04 13.94
CA ASP A 75 5.53 -4.49 14.98
C ASP A 75 6.41 -3.36 14.44
N THR A 76 6.81 -3.45 13.17
CA THR A 76 7.71 -2.51 12.53
C THR A 76 6.97 -1.34 11.90
N PHE A 77 5.88 -1.60 11.20
CA PHE A 77 5.25 -0.62 10.31
C PHE A 77 3.87 -0.14 10.76
N ILE A 78 3.31 -0.69 11.85
CA ILE A 78 2.03 -0.25 12.42
C ILE A 78 2.23 0.21 13.87
N SER A 79 2.87 -0.61 14.69
CA SER A 79 3.01 -0.39 16.13
C SER A 79 4.11 0.60 16.50
N ALA A 80 5.11 0.77 15.64
CA ALA A 80 6.25 1.65 15.86
C ALA A 80 6.29 2.76 14.80
N VAL A 81 6.78 3.94 15.18
CA VAL A 81 7.07 5.03 14.24
C VAL A 81 8.38 4.77 13.50
N ASP A 82 8.56 5.43 12.35
CA ASP A 82 9.82 5.33 11.62
C ASP A 82 11.02 5.75 12.51
N HIS A 83 12.18 5.15 12.26
CA HIS A 83 13.43 5.25 13.02
C HIS A 83 13.41 4.70 14.46
N ALA A 84 12.26 4.28 14.99
CA ALA A 84 12.20 3.63 16.31
C ALA A 84 12.65 2.16 16.27
N VAL A 85 12.60 1.53 15.10
CA VAL A 85 12.94 0.11 14.91
C VAL A 85 14.28 -0.01 14.21
N LEU A 86 15.16 -0.87 14.76
CA LEU A 86 16.53 -1.05 14.27
C LEU A 86 16.62 -1.92 13.01
N GLN A 87 15.62 -2.78 12.77
CA GLN A 87 15.60 -3.70 11.63
C GLN A 87 14.32 -3.51 10.84
N ILE A 88 14.48 -3.28 9.54
CA ILE A 88 13.40 -3.14 8.57
C ILE A 88 13.72 -4.12 7.43
N PRO A 89 12.73 -4.86 6.90
CA PRO A 89 12.91 -5.71 5.72
C PRO A 89 13.56 -4.95 4.56
N SER A 90 14.42 -5.63 3.81
CA SER A 90 15.13 -4.97 2.70
C SER A 90 14.17 -4.55 1.57
N GLY A 91 14.58 -3.58 0.74
CA GLY A 91 13.79 -3.19 -0.44
C GLY A 91 13.38 -4.37 -1.35
N PRO A 92 14.30 -5.30 -1.70
CA PRO A 92 13.95 -6.52 -2.45
C PRO A 92 12.94 -7.43 -1.73
N GLU A 93 13.06 -7.57 -0.42
CA GLU A 93 12.16 -8.38 0.40
C GLU A 93 10.75 -7.77 0.45
N LEU A 94 10.64 -6.46 0.72
CA LEU A 94 9.37 -5.74 0.65
C LEU A 94 8.74 -5.83 -0.74
N LYS A 95 9.54 -5.78 -1.81
CA LYS A 95 9.04 -5.93 -3.18
C LYS A 95 8.39 -7.28 -3.40
N GLN A 96 8.99 -8.35 -2.90
CA GLN A 96 8.46 -9.69 -3.01
C GLN A 96 7.14 -9.80 -2.23
N ILE A 97 7.15 -9.41 -0.95
CA ILE A 97 5.96 -9.46 -0.08
C ILE A 97 4.81 -8.65 -0.70
N TRP A 98 5.10 -7.44 -1.16
CA TRP A 98 4.12 -6.57 -1.83
C TRP A 98 3.50 -7.23 -3.05
N ALA A 99 4.30 -7.85 -3.91
CA ALA A 99 3.81 -8.52 -5.11
C ALA A 99 2.96 -9.76 -4.78
N GLU A 100 3.36 -10.54 -3.77
CA GLU A 100 2.58 -11.68 -3.29
C GLU A 100 1.22 -11.24 -2.74
N LEU A 101 1.17 -10.18 -1.94
CA LEU A 101 -0.08 -9.63 -1.41
C LEU A 101 -0.97 -9.05 -2.49
N ASP A 102 -0.41 -8.33 -3.48
CA ASP A 102 -1.19 -7.80 -4.62
C ASP A 102 -1.90 -8.93 -5.37
N LEU A 103 -1.18 -10.00 -5.70
CA LEU A 103 -1.74 -11.16 -6.40
C LEU A 103 -2.85 -11.85 -5.60
N VAL A 104 -2.61 -12.09 -4.32
CA VAL A 104 -3.56 -12.79 -3.44
C VAL A 104 -4.81 -11.96 -3.23
N LEU A 105 -4.67 -10.69 -2.85
CA LEU A 105 -5.83 -9.81 -2.63
C LEU A 105 -6.64 -9.65 -3.90
N TRP A 106 -5.99 -9.46 -5.05
CA TRP A 106 -6.70 -9.35 -6.31
C TRP A 106 -7.47 -10.61 -6.64
N ALA A 107 -6.86 -11.80 -6.47
CA ALA A 107 -7.54 -13.07 -6.67
C ALA A 107 -8.77 -13.24 -5.77
N GLU A 108 -8.68 -12.86 -4.49
CA GLU A 108 -9.82 -12.92 -3.56
C GLU A 108 -10.92 -11.90 -3.89
N PHE A 109 -10.54 -10.67 -4.27
CA PHE A 109 -11.49 -9.64 -4.69
C PHE A 109 -12.35 -10.07 -5.88
N GLN A 110 -11.76 -10.80 -6.84
CA GLN A 110 -12.47 -11.29 -8.02
C GLN A 110 -13.47 -12.42 -7.72
N LYS A 111 -13.39 -13.06 -6.56
CA LYS A 111 -14.33 -14.12 -6.15
C LYS A 111 -15.62 -13.57 -5.58
N LEU A 112 -15.60 -12.35 -5.04
CA LEU A 112 -16.76 -11.75 -4.40
C LEU A 112 -17.79 -11.28 -5.42
N SER A 113 -19.03 -11.72 -5.25
CA SER A 113 -20.20 -11.16 -5.90
C SER A 113 -20.48 -9.74 -5.40
N PRO A 114 -21.26 -8.93 -6.15
CA PRO A 114 -21.63 -7.58 -5.72
C PRO A 114 -22.35 -7.53 -4.36
N SER A 115 -23.18 -8.53 -4.05
CA SER A 115 -23.86 -8.59 -2.75
C SER A 115 -22.91 -8.92 -1.60
N GLU A 116 -21.88 -9.74 -1.83
CA GLU A 116 -20.85 -10.04 -0.83
C GLU A 116 -19.96 -8.84 -0.53
N TRP A 117 -19.73 -7.97 -1.52
CA TRP A 117 -19.08 -6.67 -1.30
C TRP A 117 -19.88 -5.75 -0.37
N LEU A 118 -21.20 -5.90 -0.34
CA LEU A 118 -22.11 -5.13 0.52
C LEU A 118 -22.32 -5.75 1.91
N GLN A 119 -21.71 -6.89 2.22
CA GLN A 119 -21.72 -7.44 3.58
C GLN A 119 -20.69 -6.74 4.49
N ARG A 120 -20.88 -6.87 5.80
CA ARG A 120 -19.95 -6.33 6.82
C ARG A 120 -18.53 -6.85 6.64
N HIS A 121 -17.56 -6.04 7.06
CA HIS A 121 -16.20 -6.51 7.33
C HIS A 121 -16.05 -6.92 8.81
N GLN A 122 -14.97 -7.64 9.15
CA GLN A 122 -14.82 -8.28 10.46
C GLN A 122 -14.56 -7.34 11.63
N SER A 123 -14.25 -6.07 11.39
CA SER A 123 -14.14 -5.06 12.46
C SER A 123 -15.47 -4.41 12.85
N ILE A 124 -16.59 -4.80 12.24
CA ILE A 124 -17.94 -4.31 12.60
C ILE A 124 -18.74 -5.44 13.25
N PHE A 125 -19.33 -5.13 14.39
CA PHE A 125 -20.27 -6.02 15.07
C PHE A 125 -21.58 -6.15 14.30
N PRO A 126 -22.25 -7.32 14.31
CA PRO A 126 -23.52 -7.51 13.60
C PRO A 126 -24.58 -6.47 13.93
N GLU A 127 -24.72 -6.09 15.21
CA GLU A 127 -25.73 -5.15 15.70
C GLU A 127 -25.49 -3.72 15.16
N ASP A 128 -24.23 -3.30 15.10
CA ASP A 128 -23.84 -2.02 14.52
C ASP A 128 -24.08 -2.01 13.01
N PHE A 129 -23.81 -3.13 12.32
CA PHE A 129 -23.99 -3.21 10.88
C PHE A 129 -25.46 -3.11 10.46
N VAL A 130 -26.41 -3.61 11.26
CA VAL A 130 -27.85 -3.41 11.02
C VAL A 130 -28.21 -1.93 11.05
N ARG A 131 -27.59 -1.14 11.93
CA ARG A 131 -27.81 0.30 12.06
C ARG A 131 -27.05 1.11 11.00
N GLU A 132 -25.88 0.62 10.60
CA GLU A 132 -24.94 1.29 9.71
C GLU A 132 -24.49 0.37 8.56
N PRO A 133 -25.40 -0.04 7.66
CA PRO A 133 -25.11 -1.04 6.61
C PRO A 133 -24.10 -0.55 5.55
N HIS A 134 -23.78 0.75 5.56
CA HIS A 134 -22.72 1.32 4.74
C HIS A 134 -21.31 0.94 5.21
N ARG A 135 -21.15 0.40 6.44
CA ARG A 135 -19.86 -0.09 6.99
C ARG A 135 -19.54 -1.50 6.46
N ASN A 136 -19.49 -1.63 5.13
CA ASN A 136 -19.32 -2.88 4.39
C ASN A 136 -17.95 -3.01 3.72
N ARG A 137 -17.63 -4.19 3.17
CA ARG A 137 -16.33 -4.45 2.50
C ARG A 137 -16.05 -3.46 1.38
N TYR A 138 -17.07 -3.09 0.59
CA TYR A 138 -16.97 -2.09 -0.47
C TYR A 138 -16.48 -0.73 0.05
N ALA A 139 -17.15 -0.18 1.07
CA ALA A 139 -16.75 1.09 1.67
C ALA A 139 -15.35 1.02 2.30
N SER A 140 -15.02 -0.11 2.93
CA SER A 140 -13.68 -0.35 3.47
C SER A 140 -12.60 -0.36 2.37
N LEU A 141 -12.87 -0.95 1.20
CA LEU A 141 -11.95 -0.92 0.06
C LEU A 141 -11.74 0.50 -0.46
N LEU A 142 -12.79 1.32 -0.54
CA LEU A 142 -12.66 2.72 -0.93
C LEU A 142 -11.75 3.50 0.04
N GLY A 143 -11.96 3.33 1.36
CA GLY A 143 -11.12 3.95 2.38
C GLY A 143 -9.66 3.51 2.29
N ARG A 144 -9.42 2.21 2.07
CA ARG A 144 -8.07 1.66 1.89
C ARG A 144 -7.40 2.16 0.61
N THR A 145 -8.16 2.32 -0.48
CA THR A 145 -7.67 2.92 -1.72
C THR A 145 -7.26 4.38 -1.52
N ALA A 146 -8.06 5.16 -0.79
CA ALA A 146 -7.74 6.54 -0.45
C ALA A 146 -6.49 6.64 0.44
N HIS A 147 -6.35 5.73 1.42
CA HIS A 147 -5.16 5.63 2.26
C HIS A 147 -3.90 5.33 1.46
N LEU A 148 -3.97 4.36 0.53
CA LEU A 148 -2.89 4.05 -0.41
C LEU A 148 -2.52 5.27 -1.26
N ALA A 149 -3.51 5.94 -1.85
CA ALA A 149 -3.30 7.13 -2.66
C ALA A 149 -2.67 8.29 -1.87
N TYR A 150 -3.07 8.47 -0.61
CA TYR A 150 -2.53 9.49 0.29
C TYR A 150 -1.03 9.27 0.52
N HIS A 151 -0.62 8.08 0.93
CA HIS A 151 0.79 7.76 1.18
C HIS A 151 1.62 7.73 -0.10
N TYR A 152 1.06 7.26 -1.22
CA TYR A 152 1.69 7.41 -2.52
C TYR A 152 1.94 8.89 -2.85
N GLY A 153 0.94 9.75 -2.62
CA GLY A 153 1.05 11.20 -2.82
C GLY A 153 2.13 11.85 -1.94
N GLN A 154 2.35 11.35 -0.72
CA GLN A 154 3.49 11.77 0.11
C GLN A 154 4.82 11.29 -0.49
N ALA A 155 4.90 10.01 -0.86
CA ALA A 155 6.11 9.37 -1.34
C ALA A 155 6.69 10.07 -2.58
N ILE A 156 5.84 10.54 -3.50
CA ILE A 156 6.30 11.24 -4.71
C ILE A 156 6.96 12.61 -4.44
N LEU A 157 6.78 13.19 -3.23
CA LEU A 157 7.39 14.47 -2.86
C LEU A 157 8.86 14.31 -2.45
N ALA A 158 9.31 13.08 -2.19
CA ALA A 158 10.70 12.82 -1.83
C ALA A 158 11.63 13.34 -2.94
N LYS A 159 12.45 14.33 -2.59
CA LYS A 159 13.40 14.91 -3.53
C LYS A 159 14.54 13.93 -3.75
N ARG A 160 14.58 13.32 -4.94
CA ARG A 160 15.77 12.60 -5.39
C ARG A 160 16.94 13.58 -5.38
N ARG A 161 18.01 13.25 -4.65
CA ARG A 161 19.26 14.00 -4.82
C ARG A 161 19.67 13.85 -6.29
N PRO A 162 20.01 14.93 -7.00
CA PRO A 162 20.58 14.81 -8.33
C PRO A 162 21.80 13.89 -8.22
N ARG A 163 21.91 12.86 -9.08
CA ARG A 163 23.11 12.03 -9.16
C ARG A 163 24.31 12.98 -9.36
N GLN A 164 25.20 13.07 -8.36
CA GLN A 164 26.43 13.84 -8.51
C GLN A 164 27.39 13.09 -9.45
N GLY A 165 27.79 13.74 -10.55
CA GLY A 165 28.95 13.40 -11.40
C GLY A 165 28.63 12.52 -12.62
N VAL A 166 29.11 12.80 -13.84
CA VAL A 166 30.43 13.36 -14.19
C VAL A 166 30.28 14.41 -15.31
N LYS A 167 30.70 15.66 -15.06
CA LYS A 167 31.15 16.56 -16.12
C LYS A 167 32.66 16.46 -16.16
N SER A 168 33.19 15.83 -17.21
CA SER A 168 34.61 15.86 -17.54
C SER A 168 35.01 17.30 -17.85
N THR A 169 35.80 17.89 -16.97
CA THR A 169 36.55 19.11 -17.28
C THR A 169 37.81 18.70 -18.04
N GLU A 170 37.73 18.64 -19.37
CA GLU A 170 38.92 18.82 -20.21
C GLU A 170 39.02 20.31 -20.54
N ARG A 171 39.84 21.00 -19.77
CA ARG A 171 40.59 22.17 -20.23
C ARG A 171 42.06 21.80 -20.09
N LEU A 172 42.79 21.84 -21.21
CA LEU A 172 44.13 22.40 -21.38
C LEU A 172 44.88 21.64 -22.49
N SER A 173 44.90 22.23 -23.68
CA SER A 173 46.11 22.37 -24.50
C SER A 173 45.76 23.11 -25.79
N GLY A 174 45.91 24.43 -25.73
CA GLY A 174 46.08 25.34 -26.86
C GLY A 174 47.24 26.27 -26.51
#